data_AF-T1A9P8-F1
#
_entry.id   AF-T1A9P8-F1
#
_cell.length_a   1.000
_cell.length_b   1.000
_cell.length_c   1.000
_cell.angle_alpha   90.00
_cell.angle_beta   90.00
_cell.angle_gamma   90.00
#
_symmetry.space_group_name_H-M   'P 1'
#
loop_
_entity.id
_entity.type
_entity.pdbx_description
1 polymer ?
#
loop_
_entity_poly.entity_id
_entity_poly.type
_entity_poly.pdbx_seq_one_letter_code
_entity_poly.pdbx_strand_id
1 'polypeptide(L)'
;FAVVVFCDGGYGILRNIQDKQYGEGSGRIGVELGSPDFVALAGALGVQATRVTTASQMGVAVRDGLEHARPLLVEVDLDAIGPMSRAYTGTSRAPLA
;
A
#
# COMPACT_ATOMS: atom_id res chain seq x y z
N PHE A 1 12.41 13.48 5.55
CA PHE A 1 12.15 12.50 4.47
C PHE A 1 10.79 11.87 4.73
N ALA A 2 10.11 11.39 3.70
CA ALA A 2 8.80 10.74 3.82
C ALA A 2 8.86 9.31 3.28
N VAL A 3 8.20 8.39 3.99
CA VAL A 3 7.99 7.00 3.58
C VAL A 3 6.50 6.79 3.36
N VAL A 4 6.14 6.22 2.22
CA VAL A 4 4.75 5.89 1.89
C VAL A 4 4.61 4.38 1.87
N VAL A 5 3.72 3.85 2.69
CA VAL A 5 3.43 2.41 2.78
C VAL A 5 2.07 2.15 2.16
N PHE A 6 2.05 1.54 0.99
CA PHE A 6 0.82 1.03 0.37
C PHE A 6 0.48 -0.31 1.00
N CYS A 7 -0.64 -0.36 1.72
CA CYS A 7 -0.98 -1.43 2.62
C CYS A 7 -2.24 -2.17 2.13
N ASP A 8 -2.09 -3.38 1.61
CA ASP A 8 -3.17 -4.26 1.11
C ASP A 8 -3.26 -5.61 1.85
N GLY A 9 -2.64 -5.70 3.03
CA GLY A 9 -2.67 -6.92 3.85
C GLY A 9 -1.73 -8.04 3.40
N GLY A 10 -0.87 -7.83 2.39
CA GLY A 10 0.05 -8.90 2.00
C GLY A 10 0.85 -8.63 0.73
N TYR A 11 1.00 -9.67 -0.09
CA TYR A 11 1.74 -9.60 -1.34
C TYR A 11 0.79 -9.52 -2.53
N GLY A 12 0.12 -8.38 -2.73
CA GLY A 12 -0.87 -8.21 -3.80
C GLY A 12 -0.37 -8.55 -5.20
N ILE A 13 0.91 -8.31 -5.51
CA ILE A 13 1.52 -8.74 -6.79
C ILE A 13 1.55 -10.27 -6.90
N LEU A 14 1.99 -10.97 -5.86
CA LEU A 14 2.04 -12.43 -5.86
C LEU A 14 0.64 -13.02 -5.87
N ARG A 15 -0.32 -12.39 -5.19
CA ARG A 15 -1.75 -12.72 -5.24
C ARG A 15 -2.25 -12.71 -6.69
N ASN A 16 -2.01 -11.62 -7.42
CA ASN A 16 -2.40 -11.50 -8.83
C ASN A 16 -1.72 -12.52 -9.75
N ILE A 17 -0.45 -12.86 -9.49
CA ILE A 17 0.28 -13.88 -10.26
C ILE A 17 -0.30 -15.27 -9.98
N GLN A 18 -0.58 -15.60 -8.72
CA GLN A 18 -1.17 -16.88 -8.32
C GLN A 18 -2.58 -17.03 -8.88
N ASP A 19 -3.43 -15.99 -8.79
CA ASP A 19 -4.78 -16.02 -9.36
C ASP A 19 -4.76 -16.27 -10.87
N LYS A 20 -3.79 -15.68 -11.59
CA LYS A 20 -3.61 -15.93 -13.03
C LYS A 20 -3.11 -17.34 -13.34
N GLN A 21 -2.28 -17.92 -12.49
CA GLN A 21 -1.66 -19.24 -12.73
C GLN A 21 -2.55 -20.40 -12.30
N TYR A 22 -3.28 -20.26 -11.20
CA TYR A 22 -4.00 -21.35 -10.52
C TYR A 22 -5.52 -21.15 -10.49
N GLY A 23 -6.02 -20.01 -10.99
CA GLY A 23 -7.43 -19.64 -10.95
C GLY A 23 -7.72 -18.68 -9.79
N GLU A 24 -8.63 -17.74 -10.01
CA GLU A 24 -8.96 -16.69 -9.05
C GLU A 24 -9.44 -17.30 -7.72
N GLY A 25 -8.82 -16.89 -6.62
CA GLY A 25 -9.15 -17.35 -5.27
C GLY A 25 -8.81 -18.83 -4.99
N SER A 26 -8.25 -19.55 -5.97
CA SER A 26 -7.85 -20.95 -5.83
C SER A 26 -6.32 -21.04 -5.73
N GLY A 27 -5.82 -21.74 -4.71
CA GLY A 27 -4.38 -21.98 -4.58
C GLY A 27 -3.55 -20.77 -4.17
N ARG A 28 -4.16 -19.76 -3.51
CA ARG A 28 -3.39 -18.68 -2.86
C ARG A 28 -2.61 -19.24 -1.68
N ILE A 29 -1.29 -19.09 -1.69
CA ILE A 29 -0.39 -19.61 -0.64
C ILE A 29 0.61 -18.53 -0.27
N GLY A 30 0.65 -18.16 1.01
CA GLY A 30 1.67 -17.26 1.58
C GLY A 30 1.58 -15.80 1.11
N VAL A 31 0.43 -15.37 0.58
CA VAL A 31 0.22 -14.01 0.05
C VAL A 31 -0.65 -13.12 0.93
N GLU A 32 -1.37 -13.71 1.89
CA GLU A 32 -2.17 -12.99 2.89
C GLU A 32 -1.37 -12.95 4.20
N LEU A 33 -0.87 -11.77 4.58
CA LEU A 33 0.00 -11.59 5.75
C LEU A 33 -0.74 -10.89 6.90
N GLY A 34 -1.83 -10.19 6.59
CA GLY A 34 -2.35 -9.12 7.42
C GLY A 34 -1.43 -7.90 7.41
N SER A 35 -1.85 -6.86 8.13
CA SER A 35 -1.08 -5.63 8.26
C SER A 35 -0.98 -5.20 9.72
N PRO A 36 0.22 -4.87 10.24
CA PRO A 36 0.33 -4.19 11.51
C PRO A 36 -0.23 -2.77 11.40
N ASP A 37 -0.61 -2.18 12.53
CA ASP A 37 -0.95 -0.76 12.58
C ASP A 37 0.33 0.09 12.44
N PHE A 38 0.66 0.49 11.19
CA PHE A 38 1.88 1.24 10.90
C PHE A 38 1.88 2.63 11.53
N VAL A 39 0.71 3.26 11.68
CA VAL A 39 0.58 4.53 12.40
C VAL A 39 0.99 4.37 13.87
N ALA A 40 0.46 3.36 14.55
CA ALA A 40 0.82 3.08 15.93
C ALA A 40 2.30 2.71 16.09
N LEU A 41 2.82 1.88 15.18
CA LEU A 41 4.24 1.48 15.17
C LEU A 41 5.17 2.68 15.00
N ALA A 42 4.86 3.57 14.05
CA ALA A 42 5.63 4.79 13.82
C ALA A 42 5.59 5.72 15.06
N GLY A 43 4.42 5.88 15.67
CA GLY A 43 4.25 6.65 16.90
C GLY A 43 5.12 6.11 18.05
N ALA A 44 5.20 4.78 18.21
CA ALA A 44 6.06 4.14 19.22
C ALA A 44 7.56 4.40 18.98
N LEU A 45 7.96 4.72 17.74
CA LEU A 45 9.32 5.07 17.36
C LEU A 45 9.57 6.60 17.32
N GLY A 46 8.60 7.41 17.73
CA GLY A 46 8.69 8.87 17.70
C GLY A 46 8.65 9.47 16.28
N VAL A 47 8.15 8.70 15.30
CA VAL A 47 7.97 9.13 13.91
C VAL A 47 6.55 9.66 13.73
N GLN A 48 6.43 10.81 13.07
CA GLN A 48 5.11 11.34 12.71
C GLN A 48 4.48 10.41 11.68
N ALA A 49 3.23 10.01 11.90
CA ALA A 49 2.52 9.15 10.98
C ALA A 49 1.06 9.56 10.78
N THR A 50 0.54 9.27 9.59
CA THR A 50 -0.87 9.48 9.25
C THR A 50 -1.36 8.38 8.32
N ARG A 51 -2.65 8.05 8.39
CA ARG A 51 -3.31 7.09 7.50
C ARG A 51 -4.18 7.85 6.50
N VAL A 52 -4.07 7.46 5.24
CA VAL A 52 -4.85 7.95 4.11
C VAL A 52 -5.76 6.83 3.62
N THR A 53 -7.05 7.11 3.53
CA THR A 53 -8.10 6.17 3.07
C THR A 53 -8.70 6.58 1.73
N THR A 54 -8.38 7.77 1.23
CA THR A 54 -8.81 8.24 -0.10
C THR A 54 -7.67 8.93 -0.84
N ALA A 55 -7.67 8.82 -2.17
CA ALA A 55 -6.64 9.45 -3.00
C ALA A 55 -6.54 10.99 -2.81
N SER A 56 -7.66 11.65 -2.49
CA SER A 56 -7.70 13.10 -2.28
C SER A 56 -6.98 13.57 -1.01
N GLN A 57 -6.81 12.70 -0.02
CA GLN A 57 -6.11 13.04 1.23
C GLN A 57 -4.58 13.06 1.08
N MET A 58 -4.04 12.37 0.07
CA MET A 58 -2.60 12.16 -0.08
C MET A 58 -1.80 13.47 -0.15
N GLY A 59 -2.27 14.42 -0.97
CA GLY A 59 -1.58 15.70 -1.14
C GLY A 59 -1.53 16.52 0.15
N VAL A 60 -2.59 16.47 0.95
CA VAL A 60 -2.67 17.14 2.25
C VAL A 60 -1.73 16.47 3.25
N ALA A 61 -1.81 15.14 3.37
CA ALA A 61 -1.00 14.36 4.29
C ALA A 61 0.52 14.55 4.10
N VAL A 62 0.97 14.56 2.84
CA VAL A 62 2.39 14.74 2.52
C VAL A 62 2.84 16.18 2.78
N ARG A 63 2.04 17.18 2.37
CA ARG A 63 2.37 18.59 2.60
C ARG A 63 2.49 18.88 4.09
N ASP A 64 1.46 18.58 4.86
CA ASP A 64 1.38 18.91 6.28
C ASP A 64 2.42 18.13 7.10
N GLY A 65 2.73 16.89 6.68
CA GLY A 65 3.76 16.07 7.31
C GLY A 65 5.20 16.53 7.01
N LEU A 66 5.43 17.18 5.86
CA LEU A 66 6.76 17.69 5.49
C LEU A 66 7.06 19.10 6.04
N GLU A 67 6.06 19.82 6.54
CA GLU A 67 6.27 21.11 7.22
C GLU A 67 7.16 20.98 8.47
N HIS A 68 7.19 19.78 9.05
CA HIS A 68 8.04 19.47 10.19
C HIS A 68 9.33 18.83 9.69
N ALA A 69 10.49 19.32 10.14
CA ALA A 69 11.81 18.76 9.83
C ALA A 69 12.05 17.41 10.54
N ARG A 70 11.10 16.47 10.44
CA ARG A 70 11.06 15.16 11.08
C ARG A 70 10.74 14.08 10.04
N PRO A 71 11.07 12.81 10.31
CA PRO A 71 10.58 11.71 9.49
C PRO A 71 9.05 11.64 9.49
N LEU A 72 8.48 11.36 8.31
CA LEU A 72 7.05 11.16 8.09
C LEU A 72 6.80 9.75 7.55
N LEU A 73 5.82 9.04 8.12
CA LEU A 73 5.21 7.84 7.55
C LEU A 73 3.78 8.15 7.11
N VAL A 74 3.48 7.87 5.85
CA VAL A 74 2.10 7.90 5.34
C VAL A 74 1.70 6.47 5.03
N GLU A 75 0.73 5.95 5.78
CA GLU A 75 0.09 4.68 5.46
C GLU A 75 -1.05 4.94 4.48
N VAL A 76 -1.10 4.18 3.40
CA VAL A 76 -2.16 4.20 2.40
C VAL A 76 -2.96 2.91 2.54
N ASP A 77 -4.18 3.05 3.04
CA ASP A 77 -5.14 1.95 3.20
C ASP A 77 -5.73 1.60 1.83
N LEU A 78 -5.25 0.50 1.23
CA LEU A 78 -5.69 0.07 -0.09
C LEU A 78 -7.06 -0.60 -0.07
N ASP A 79 -7.51 -1.13 1.08
CA ASP A 79 -8.85 -1.68 1.21
C ASP A 79 -9.90 -0.56 1.17
N ALA A 80 -9.60 0.58 1.82
CA ALA A 80 -10.47 1.76 1.80
C ALA A 80 -10.44 2.51 0.45
N ILE A 81 -9.28 2.57 -0.22
CA ILE A 81 -9.17 3.19 -1.55
C ILE A 81 -9.86 2.34 -2.62
N GLY A 82 -9.81 1.02 -2.47
CA GLY A 82 -10.40 0.05 -3.39
C GLY A 82 -9.39 -0.57 -4.36
N PRO A 83 -9.89 -1.45 -5.25
CA PRO A 83 -9.02 -2.28 -6.08
C PRO A 83 -8.20 -1.45 -7.06
N MET A 84 -6.99 -1.95 -7.37
CA MET A 84 -6.18 -1.38 -8.45
C MET A 84 -6.97 -1.38 -9.76
N SER A 85 -6.94 -0.25 -10.48
CA SER A 85 -7.58 -0.12 -11.80
C SER A 85 -7.06 -1.15 -12.81
N ARG A 86 -5.84 -1.65 -12.61
CA ARG A 86 -5.24 -2.71 -13.41
C ARG A 86 -4.35 -3.61 -12.55
N ALA A 87 -4.71 -4.88 -12.43
CA ALA A 87 -3.90 -5.86 -11.72
C ALA A 87 -2.58 -6.13 -12.46
N TYR A 88 -1.46 -6.09 -11.73
CA TYR A 88 -0.17 -6.50 -12.27
C TYR A 88 -0.06 -8.03 -12.31
N THR A 89 0.16 -8.61 -13.49
CA THR A 89 0.20 -10.06 -13.67
C THR A 89 1.50 -10.58 -14.34
N GLY A 90 2.62 -9.93 -14.02
CA GLY A 90 3.96 -10.42 -14.38
C GLY A 90 4.58 -9.84 -15.65
N THR A 91 4.02 -8.79 -16.24
CA THR A 91 4.65 -8.08 -17.36
C THR A 91 4.91 -6.62 -16.98
N SER A 92 6.16 -6.27 -16.71
CA SER A 92 6.60 -4.88 -16.50
C SER A 92 6.73 -4.07 -17.80
N ARG A 93 6.56 -4.73 -18.95
CA ARG A 93 6.61 -4.10 -20.27
C ARG A 93 5.38 -3.20 -20.43
N ALA A 94 5.63 -1.91 -20.71
CA ALA A 94 4.57 -0.96 -21.02
C ALA A 94 3.71 -1.49 -22.19
N PRO A 95 2.40 -1.19 -22.22
CA PRO A 95 1.56 -1.53 -23.37
C PRO A 95 2.19 -0.93 -24.63
N LEU A 96 2.24 -1.70 -25.72
CA LEU A 96 2.55 -1.11 -27.02
C LEU A 96 1.42 -0.12 -27.35
N ALA A 97 1.81 1.12 -27.64
CA ALA A 97 0.91 2.18 -28.08
C ALA A 97 0.22 1.82 -29.41
#